data_AF-A0A2E8JPJ5-F1
#
_entry.id   AF-A0A2E8JPJ5-F1
#
_cell.length_a   1.000
_cell.length_b   1.000
_cell.length_c   1.000
_cell.angle_alpha   90.00
_cell.angle_beta   90.00
_cell.angle_gamma   90.00
#
_symmetry.space_group_name_H-M   'P 1'
#
loop_
_entity.id
_entity.type
_entity.pdbx_description
1 polymer ?
#
loop_
_entity_poly.entity_id
_entity_poly.type
_entity_poly.pdbx_seq_one_letter_code
_entity_poly.pdbx_strand_id
1 'polypeptide(L)'
;MKSIHNKHKKQKKYWLLGALVVLFLLAGLVSIAIATNSWPFAKSNSGSDNPSQSINYGPPTDEEIESSQDGKRNSTNDNKAEETDGIRQVGVEVSYAKRVGSNLEIRAFTPDVIESDGTCTATVTNGSQEVTETSKGFVDASSTICEPINIPLSALNSTGVWTVVVSYASSSSAGTSTEVEAEL
;
A
#
# COMPACT_ATOMS: atom_id res chain seq x y z
N MET A 1 -64.61 11.33 47.83
CA MET A 1 -63.90 11.19 49.12
C MET A 1 -62.96 9.98 49.03
N LYS A 2 -61.70 10.14 49.49
CA LYS A 2 -60.58 9.16 49.54
C LYS A 2 -59.82 8.87 48.23
N SER A 3 -59.02 9.87 47.90
CA SER A 3 -57.86 9.87 47.01
C SER A 3 -56.67 9.10 47.61
N ILE A 4 -56.07 8.23 46.79
CA ILE A 4 -54.62 8.17 46.50
C ILE A 4 -53.69 8.27 47.73
N HIS A 5 -53.37 7.16 48.40
CA HIS A 5 -52.19 7.13 49.28
C HIS A 5 -51.36 5.83 49.34
N ASN A 6 -51.66 4.79 48.54
CA ASN A 6 -50.97 3.49 48.71
C ASN A 6 -50.20 2.93 47.50
N LYS A 7 -50.21 3.61 46.33
CA LYS A 7 -49.44 3.16 45.15
C LYS A 7 -47.96 3.54 45.18
N HIS A 8 -47.61 4.71 45.73
CA HIS A 8 -46.21 5.18 45.80
C HIS A 8 -45.31 4.34 46.73
N LYS A 9 -45.86 3.70 47.76
CA LYS A 9 -45.07 2.87 48.70
C LYS A 9 -44.59 1.55 48.08
N LYS A 10 -45.36 0.95 47.17
CA LYS A 10 -44.99 -0.31 46.51
C LYS A 10 -43.93 -0.10 45.42
N GLN A 11 -44.03 0.96 44.61
CA GLN A 11 -43.02 1.24 43.58
C GLN A 11 -41.66 1.66 44.15
N LYS A 12 -41.63 2.41 45.28
CA LYS A 12 -40.38 2.69 46.00
C LYS A 12 -39.71 1.41 46.53
N LYS A 13 -40.47 0.39 46.94
CA LYS A 13 -39.91 -0.91 47.36
C LYS A 13 -39.27 -1.67 46.20
N TYR A 14 -39.90 -1.71 45.02
CA TYR A 14 -39.32 -2.37 43.85
C TYR A 14 -38.12 -1.62 43.29
N TRP A 15 -38.13 -0.28 43.35
CA TRP A 15 -36.98 0.54 42.99
C TRP A 15 -35.80 0.34 43.95
N LEU A 16 -36.07 0.28 45.26
CA LEU A 16 -35.06 -0.05 46.27
C LEU A 16 -34.49 -1.47 46.08
N LEU A 17 -35.35 -2.46 45.78
CA LEU A 17 -34.91 -3.83 45.49
C LEU A 17 -34.05 -3.89 44.22
N GLY A 18 -34.44 -3.19 43.15
CA GLY A 18 -33.65 -3.11 41.92
C GLY A 18 -32.28 -2.46 42.15
N ALA A 19 -32.24 -1.36 42.89
CA ALA A 19 -30.98 -0.70 43.25
C ALA A 19 -30.05 -1.59 44.08
N LEU A 20 -30.62 -2.38 45.00
CA LEU A 20 -29.86 -3.31 45.84
C LEU A 20 -29.27 -4.47 45.02
N VAL A 21 -30.02 -5.01 44.06
CA VAL A 21 -29.54 -6.06 43.14
C VAL A 21 -28.41 -5.54 42.25
N VAL A 22 -28.54 -4.34 41.69
CA VAL A 22 -27.48 -3.71 40.88
C VAL A 22 -26.22 -3.46 41.71
N LEU A 23 -26.39 -3.03 42.97
CA LEU A 23 -25.27 -2.82 43.89
C LEU A 23 -24.54 -4.13 44.21
N PHE A 24 -25.26 -5.23 44.42
CA PHE A 24 -24.65 -6.55 44.61
C PHE A 24 -23.93 -7.06 43.36
N LEU A 25 -24.48 -6.81 42.17
CA LEU A 25 -23.82 -7.17 40.90
C LEU A 25 -22.51 -6.39 40.70
N LEU A 26 -22.51 -5.09 41.00
CA LEU A 26 -21.30 -4.26 40.94
C LEU A 26 -20.25 -4.69 41.96
N ALA A 27 -20.66 -4.98 43.20
CA ALA A 27 -19.74 -5.49 44.22
C ALA A 27 -19.15 -6.86 43.88
N GLY A 28 -19.94 -7.73 43.24
CA GLY A 28 -19.47 -9.03 42.73
C GLY A 28 -18.41 -8.88 41.64
N LEU A 29 -18.63 -8.01 40.66
CA LEU A 29 -17.66 -7.73 39.60
C LEU A 29 -16.35 -7.14 40.14
N VAL A 30 -16.43 -6.23 41.12
CA VAL A 30 -15.25 -5.67 41.80
C VAL A 30 -14.48 -6.76 42.57
N SER A 31 -15.19 -7.65 43.27
CA SER A 31 -14.57 -8.73 44.04
C SER A 31 -13.82 -9.72 43.14
N ILE A 32 -14.39 -10.06 41.97
CA ILE A 32 -13.73 -10.90 40.96
C ILE A 32 -12.50 -10.19 40.38
N ALA A 33 -12.60 -8.91 40.04
CA ALA A 33 -11.48 -8.15 39.48
C ALA A 33 -10.29 -8.02 40.46
N ILE A 34 -10.55 -7.91 41.77
CA ILE A 34 -9.51 -7.92 42.81
C ILE A 34 -8.89 -9.32 42.92
N ALA A 35 -9.70 -10.39 42.89
CA ALA A 35 -9.22 -11.77 42.99
C ALA A 35 -8.36 -12.19 41.79
N THR A 36 -8.64 -11.68 40.58
CA THR A 36 -7.89 -11.99 39.36
C THR A 36 -6.73 -11.01 39.09
N ASN A 37 -6.46 -10.06 39.99
CA ASN A 37 -5.42 -9.01 39.84
C ASN A 37 -5.45 -8.31 38.46
N SER A 38 -6.63 -8.21 37.84
CA SER A 38 -6.82 -7.75 36.45
C SER A 38 -7.28 -6.29 36.39
N TRP A 39 -6.75 -5.44 37.28
CA TRP A 39 -7.17 -4.04 37.36
C TRP A 39 -6.84 -3.33 36.03
N PRO A 40 -7.80 -2.65 35.38
CA PRO A 40 -7.61 -2.01 34.05
C PRO A 40 -6.63 -0.81 34.05
N PHE A 41 -5.95 -0.57 35.17
CA PHE A 41 -4.94 0.48 35.39
C PHE A 41 -3.71 -0.05 36.13
N ALA A 42 -3.54 -1.38 36.22
CA ALA A 42 -2.29 -1.96 36.69
C ALA A 42 -1.20 -1.56 35.70
N LYS A 43 -0.37 -0.58 36.10
CA LYS A 43 0.85 -0.21 35.39
C LYS A 43 1.64 -1.50 35.18
N SER A 44 1.81 -1.91 33.93
CA SER A 44 2.87 -2.84 33.57
C SER A 44 4.16 -2.27 34.14
N ASN A 45 4.81 -3.01 35.05
CA ASN A 45 6.23 -2.83 35.31
C ASN A 45 6.95 -3.25 34.03
N SER A 46 6.91 -2.38 33.02
CA SER A 46 7.91 -2.35 31.99
C SER A 46 9.18 -1.93 32.71
N GLY A 47 10.11 -2.88 32.87
CA GLY A 47 11.48 -2.56 33.24
C GLY A 47 11.94 -1.42 32.36
N SER A 48 12.20 -0.28 32.99
CA SER A 48 12.80 0.88 32.35
C SER A 48 14.28 0.58 32.19
N ASP A 49 14.63 -0.34 31.29
CA ASP A 49 15.92 -0.26 30.62
C ASP A 49 15.82 0.97 29.74
N ASN A 50 16.33 2.08 30.26
CA ASN A 50 16.53 3.31 29.50
C ASN A 50 17.78 3.07 28.65
N PRO A 51 17.72 2.74 27.35
CA PRO A 51 18.93 2.77 26.56
C PRO A 51 19.25 4.26 26.46
N SER A 52 20.34 4.68 27.10
CA SER A 52 20.96 5.96 26.80
C SER A 52 21.14 6.02 25.28
N GLN A 53 20.27 6.75 24.58
CA GLN A 53 20.37 7.04 23.16
C GLN A 53 21.53 8.04 22.99
N SER A 54 22.75 7.56 23.23
CA SER A 54 23.96 8.26 22.81
C SER A 54 24.12 8.01 21.33
N ILE A 55 24.10 9.08 20.54
CA ILE A 55 24.44 9.01 19.11
C ILE A 55 25.89 8.51 19.02
N ASN A 56 26.09 7.33 18.43
CA ASN A 56 27.40 6.75 18.22
C ASN A 56 28.06 7.44 17.03
N TYR A 57 29.07 8.28 17.30
CA TYR A 57 29.90 8.94 16.27
C TYR A 57 31.16 8.13 15.93
N GLY A 58 31.30 6.91 16.46
CA GLY A 58 32.34 5.99 16.08
C GLY A 58 32.17 5.48 14.65
N PRO A 59 33.21 4.87 14.08
CA PRO A 59 33.06 4.14 12.81
C PRO A 59 32.01 3.01 12.97
N PRO A 60 31.37 2.59 11.87
CA PRO A 60 30.39 1.51 11.89
C PRO A 60 30.96 0.23 12.51
N THR A 61 30.15 -0.50 13.26
CA THR A 61 30.55 -1.80 13.80
C THR A 61 30.64 -2.85 12.69
N ASP A 62 31.33 -3.96 12.95
CA ASP A 62 31.43 -5.06 11.99
C ASP A 62 30.05 -5.64 11.64
N GLU A 63 29.12 -5.71 12.60
CA GLU A 63 27.72 -6.12 12.34
C GLU A 63 26.94 -5.09 11.49
N GLU A 64 27.17 -3.78 11.67
CA GLU A 64 26.57 -2.74 10.83
C GLU A 64 27.13 -2.78 9.40
N ILE A 65 28.42 -3.10 9.25
CA ILE A 65 29.06 -3.32 7.96
C ILE A 65 28.51 -4.58 7.29
N GLU A 66 28.38 -5.68 8.02
CA GLU A 66 27.88 -6.95 7.49
C GLU A 66 26.41 -6.82 7.06
N SER A 67 25.56 -6.23 7.89
CA SER A 67 24.16 -5.95 7.53
C SER A 67 24.02 -4.99 6.35
N SER A 68 24.90 -3.99 6.23
CA SER A 68 24.96 -3.11 5.05
C SER A 68 25.40 -3.85 3.78
N GLN A 69 26.38 -4.75 3.91
CA GLN A 69 26.83 -5.57 2.78
C GLN A 69 25.79 -6.62 2.37
N ASP A 70 25.07 -7.22 3.32
CA ASP A 70 23.99 -8.14 3.05
C ASP A 70 22.81 -7.43 2.39
N GLY A 71 22.46 -6.23 2.86
CA GLY A 71 21.51 -5.36 2.17
C GLY A 71 21.93 -5.09 0.72
N LYS A 72 23.19 -4.75 0.49
CA LYS A 72 23.74 -4.51 -0.86
C LYS A 72 23.74 -5.77 -1.74
N ARG A 73 24.09 -6.94 -1.19
CA ARG A 73 24.05 -8.23 -1.89
C ARG A 73 22.63 -8.63 -2.24
N ASN A 74 21.69 -8.41 -1.34
CA ASN A 74 20.28 -8.71 -1.58
C ASN A 74 19.71 -7.79 -2.67
N SER A 75 20.03 -6.49 -2.64
CA SER A 75 19.70 -5.55 -3.72
C SER A 75 20.34 -5.88 -5.08
N THR A 76 21.44 -6.65 -5.09
CA THR A 76 22.09 -7.11 -6.33
C THR A 76 21.50 -8.45 -6.82
N ASN A 77 20.96 -9.28 -5.92
CA ASN A 77 20.35 -10.57 -6.26
C ASN A 77 18.90 -10.44 -6.76
N ASP A 78 18.14 -9.44 -6.29
CA ASP A 78 16.80 -9.15 -6.83
C ASP A 78 16.84 -8.51 -8.24
N ASN A 79 18.03 -8.08 -8.69
CA ASN A 79 18.27 -7.47 -10.01
C ASN A 79 19.16 -8.34 -10.91
N LYS A 80 19.17 -9.67 -10.71
CA LYS A 80 19.72 -10.56 -11.73
C LYS A 80 18.71 -10.61 -12.89
N ALA A 81 18.79 -9.61 -13.76
CA ALA A 81 18.11 -9.61 -15.05
C ALA A 81 18.35 -10.98 -15.72
N GLU A 82 17.28 -11.74 -15.91
CA GLU A 82 17.34 -13.02 -16.61
C GLU A 82 17.62 -12.71 -18.09
N GLU A 83 18.89 -12.77 -18.47
CA GLU A 83 19.31 -12.53 -19.84
C GLU A 83 18.78 -13.68 -20.73
N THR A 84 17.72 -13.40 -21.48
CA THR A 84 17.19 -14.31 -22.48
C THR A 84 17.74 -13.86 -23.83
N ASP A 85 18.57 -14.69 -24.46
CA ASP A 85 19.09 -14.44 -25.81
C ASP A 85 19.91 -13.14 -25.97
N GLY A 86 20.65 -12.74 -24.93
CA GLY A 86 21.44 -11.49 -24.94
C GLY A 86 20.63 -10.21 -24.77
N ILE A 87 19.33 -10.33 -24.48
CA ILE A 87 18.45 -9.21 -24.12
C ILE A 87 18.29 -9.16 -22.61
N ARG A 88 18.67 -8.03 -22.02
CA ARG A 88 18.49 -7.73 -20.60
C ARG A 88 17.01 -7.51 -20.29
N GLN A 89 16.48 -8.23 -19.32
CA GLN A 89 15.13 -7.95 -18.80
C GLN A 89 15.16 -6.72 -17.88
N VAL A 90 14.23 -5.79 -18.08
CA VAL A 90 14.15 -4.52 -17.33
C VAL A 90 12.74 -4.28 -16.80
N GLY A 91 12.64 -3.58 -15.67
CA GLY A 91 11.36 -3.09 -15.17
C GLY A 91 10.81 -1.98 -16.06
N VAL A 92 9.50 -2.00 -16.29
CA VAL A 92 8.75 -0.90 -16.93
C VAL A 92 7.70 -0.42 -15.94
N GLU A 93 7.69 0.88 -15.65
CA GLU A 93 6.74 1.48 -14.73
C GLU A 93 5.80 2.44 -15.46
N VAL A 94 4.50 2.27 -15.26
CA VAL A 94 3.47 3.21 -15.73
C VAL A 94 3.22 4.24 -14.63
N SER A 95 3.63 5.48 -14.87
CA SER A 95 3.45 6.60 -13.93
C SER A 95 2.12 7.32 -14.09
N TYR A 96 1.49 7.20 -15.25
CA TYR A 96 0.23 7.88 -15.56
C TYR A 96 -0.53 7.14 -16.66
N ALA A 97 -1.83 6.97 -16.48
CA ALA A 97 -2.75 6.46 -17.51
C ALA A 97 -4.15 7.05 -17.28
N LYS A 98 -4.45 8.18 -17.94
CA LYS A 98 -5.75 8.86 -17.77
C LYS A 98 -6.17 9.58 -19.05
N ARG A 99 -7.47 9.85 -19.15
CA ARG A 99 -8.03 10.69 -20.20
C ARG A 99 -7.52 12.13 -20.11
N VAL A 100 -6.97 12.63 -21.22
CA VAL A 100 -6.57 14.02 -21.43
C VAL A 100 -7.18 14.50 -22.75
N GLY A 101 -8.19 15.36 -22.66
CA GLY A 101 -8.93 15.83 -23.84
C GLY A 101 -9.62 14.68 -24.59
N SER A 102 -9.21 14.46 -25.84
CA SER A 102 -9.72 13.42 -26.74
C SER A 102 -8.86 12.16 -26.78
N ASN A 103 -7.88 12.02 -25.89
CA ASN A 103 -6.96 10.89 -25.83
C ASN A 103 -6.96 10.23 -24.45
N LEU A 104 -6.64 8.94 -24.40
CA LEU A 104 -6.03 8.31 -23.25
C LEU A 104 -4.52 8.55 -23.34
N GLU A 105 -3.99 9.35 -22.41
CA GLU A 105 -2.55 9.63 -22.31
C GLU A 105 -1.91 8.66 -21.32
N ILE A 106 -0.86 7.98 -21.75
CA ILE A 106 -0.08 7.02 -20.96
C ILE A 106 1.36 7.52 -20.87
N ARG A 107 1.91 7.53 -19.65
CA ARG A 107 3.33 7.82 -19.38
C ARG A 107 3.97 6.64 -18.68
N ALA A 108 5.11 6.23 -19.21
CA ALA A 108 5.89 5.12 -18.67
C ALA A 108 7.39 5.40 -18.78
N PHE A 109 8.19 4.65 -18.04
CA PHE A 109 9.65 4.74 -18.05
C PHE A 109 10.28 3.42 -17.60
N THR A 110 11.57 3.25 -17.88
CA THR A 110 12.39 2.14 -17.40
C THR A 110 13.48 2.67 -16.46
N PRO A 111 13.40 2.44 -15.14
CA PRO A 111 14.32 3.04 -14.17
C PRO A 111 15.76 2.54 -14.27
N ASP A 112 15.97 1.34 -14.79
CA ASP A 112 17.26 0.63 -14.66
C ASP A 112 18.13 0.64 -15.92
N VAL A 113 17.70 1.33 -16.98
CA VAL A 113 18.43 1.43 -18.25
C VAL A 113 18.40 2.84 -18.82
N ILE A 114 19.45 3.16 -19.58
CA ILE A 114 19.65 4.44 -20.25
C ILE A 114 20.00 4.14 -21.70
N GLU A 115 19.00 4.22 -22.57
CA GLU A 115 19.06 3.77 -23.96
C GLU A 115 18.26 4.73 -24.85
N SER A 116 18.81 5.09 -26.01
CA SER A 116 18.20 6.07 -26.93
C SER A 116 17.48 5.43 -28.12
N ASP A 117 17.58 4.12 -28.28
CA ASP A 117 17.01 3.31 -29.36
C ASP A 117 15.75 2.54 -28.93
N GLY A 118 15.26 2.79 -27.71
CA GLY A 118 14.09 2.14 -27.15
C GLY A 118 12.77 2.53 -27.84
N THR A 119 11.85 1.57 -27.89
CA THR A 119 10.46 1.75 -28.31
C THR A 119 9.54 1.33 -27.18
N CYS A 120 8.56 2.17 -26.87
CA CYS A 120 7.52 1.86 -25.91
C CYS A 120 6.23 1.51 -26.64
N THR A 121 5.56 0.43 -26.23
CA THR A 121 4.30 -0.02 -26.81
C THR A 121 3.27 -0.14 -25.70
N ALA A 122 2.21 0.66 -25.74
CA ALA A 122 1.08 0.50 -24.84
C ALA A 122 0.02 -0.37 -25.50
N THR A 123 -0.41 -1.42 -24.79
CA THR A 123 -1.57 -2.23 -25.13
C THR A 123 -2.65 -1.97 -24.10
N VAL A 124 -3.83 -1.57 -24.57
CA VAL A 124 -5.01 -1.32 -23.75
C VAL A 124 -6.14 -2.26 -24.10
N THR A 125 -6.73 -2.86 -23.08
CA THR A 125 -7.77 -3.88 -23.24
C THR A 125 -9.03 -3.57 -22.43
N ASN A 126 -10.18 -3.93 -22.99
CA ASN A 126 -11.48 -3.92 -22.31
C ASN A 126 -12.31 -5.09 -22.86
N GLY A 127 -12.40 -6.18 -22.09
CA GLY A 127 -13.04 -7.41 -22.53
C GLY A 127 -12.31 -8.03 -23.73
N SER A 128 -12.96 -8.04 -24.90
CA SER A 128 -12.38 -8.54 -26.15
C SER A 128 -11.78 -7.44 -27.04
N GLN A 129 -11.85 -6.18 -26.63
CA GLN A 129 -11.24 -5.07 -27.36
C GLN A 129 -9.78 -4.93 -26.93
N GLU A 130 -8.91 -4.75 -27.91
CA GLU A 130 -7.49 -4.48 -27.72
C GLU A 130 -7.07 -3.38 -28.69
N VAL A 131 -6.41 -2.35 -28.18
CA VAL A 131 -5.82 -1.27 -28.97
C VAL A 131 -4.38 -1.12 -28.54
N THR A 132 -3.48 -0.97 -29.52
CA THR A 132 -2.05 -0.84 -29.29
C THR A 132 -1.53 0.42 -29.97
N GLU A 133 -0.72 1.19 -29.26
CA GLU A 133 -0.04 2.38 -29.77
C GLU A 133 1.41 2.42 -29.30
N THR A 134 2.27 3.07 -30.08
CA THR A 134 3.70 3.13 -29.80
C THR A 134 4.22 4.55 -29.67
N SER A 135 5.31 4.70 -28.91
CA SER A 135 6.10 5.93 -28.84
C SER A 135 7.58 5.59 -28.71
N LYS A 136 8.44 6.60 -28.85
CA LYS A 136 9.87 6.41 -28.67
C LYS A 136 10.25 6.50 -27.20
N GLY A 137 11.25 5.71 -26.80
CA GLY A 137 12.01 5.95 -25.59
C GLY A 137 13.07 7.02 -25.84
N PHE A 138 13.33 7.87 -24.85
CA PHE A 138 14.43 8.82 -24.87
C PHE A 138 15.15 8.82 -23.53
N VAL A 139 16.43 9.16 -23.58
CA VAL A 139 17.33 9.17 -22.43
C VAL A 139 17.02 10.33 -21.50
N ASP A 140 16.90 10.04 -20.21
CA ASP A 140 16.97 11.00 -19.10
C ASP A 140 18.23 10.72 -18.24
N ALA A 141 18.47 11.54 -17.21
CA ALA A 141 19.70 11.51 -16.41
C ALA A 141 20.04 10.14 -15.81
N SER A 142 19.03 9.33 -15.47
CA SER A 142 19.22 8.01 -14.84
C SER A 142 18.28 6.93 -15.34
N SER A 143 17.50 7.19 -16.40
CA SER A 143 16.47 6.28 -16.88
C SER A 143 16.17 6.51 -18.36
N THR A 144 15.40 5.62 -18.97
CA THR A 144 14.77 5.87 -20.28
C THR A 144 13.30 6.19 -20.08
N ILE A 145 12.85 7.33 -20.59
CA ILE A 145 11.47 7.79 -20.51
C ILE A 145 10.76 7.51 -21.83
N CYS A 146 9.55 6.99 -21.79
CA CYS A 146 8.69 6.92 -22.98
C CYS A 146 8.12 8.30 -23.28
N GLU A 147 8.21 8.75 -24.54
CA GLU A 147 7.38 9.85 -25.02
C GLU A 147 5.89 9.55 -24.73
N PRO A 148 5.05 10.57 -24.46
CA PRO A 148 3.64 10.33 -24.15
C PRO A 148 2.94 9.50 -25.23
N ILE A 149 2.41 8.34 -24.83
CA ILE A 149 1.64 7.48 -25.72
C ILE A 149 0.19 7.98 -25.68
N ASN A 150 -0.32 8.43 -26.82
CA ASN A 150 -1.64 9.03 -26.93
C ASN A 150 -2.55 8.14 -27.77
N ILE A 151 -3.52 7.51 -27.12
CA ILE A 151 -4.50 6.66 -27.79
C ILE A 151 -5.77 7.46 -28.01
N PRO A 152 -6.19 7.72 -29.27
CA PRO A 152 -7.42 8.45 -29.54
C PRO A 152 -8.61 7.73 -28.92
N LEU A 153 -9.48 8.44 -28.18
CA LEU A 153 -10.67 7.83 -27.61
C LEU A 153 -11.63 7.27 -28.67
N SER A 154 -11.54 7.74 -29.92
CA SER A 154 -12.28 7.16 -31.05
C SER A 154 -11.85 5.75 -31.43
N ALA A 155 -10.65 5.31 -31.04
CA ALA A 155 -10.19 3.93 -31.20
C ALA A 155 -10.73 3.01 -30.10
N LEU A 156 -11.17 3.59 -28.98
CA LEU A 156 -11.66 2.89 -27.79
C LEU A 156 -13.18 2.83 -27.87
N ASN A 157 -13.73 1.72 -28.36
CA ASN A 157 -15.15 1.61 -28.73
C ASN A 157 -16.09 1.37 -27.52
N SER A 158 -15.56 1.40 -26.30
CA SER A 158 -16.31 1.24 -25.06
C SER A 158 -15.84 2.21 -23.98
N THR A 159 -16.78 2.60 -23.12
CA THR A 159 -16.52 3.37 -21.89
C THR A 159 -16.29 2.42 -20.71
N GLY A 160 -15.73 2.94 -19.62
CA GLY A 160 -15.47 2.16 -18.41
C GLY A 160 -13.98 1.93 -18.15
N VAL A 161 -13.67 0.86 -17.42
CA VAL A 161 -12.30 0.55 -16.98
C VAL A 161 -11.56 -0.22 -18.08
N TRP A 162 -10.43 0.31 -18.50
CA TRP A 162 -9.50 -0.32 -19.43
C TRP A 162 -8.24 -0.74 -18.68
N THR A 163 -7.71 -1.91 -19.01
CA THR A 163 -6.41 -2.38 -18.51
C THR A 163 -5.32 -1.88 -19.44
N VAL A 164 -4.26 -1.30 -18.89
CA VAL A 164 -3.10 -0.77 -19.60
C VAL A 164 -1.88 -1.61 -19.26
N VAL A 165 -1.16 -2.05 -20.28
CA VAL A 165 0.16 -2.67 -20.15
C VAL A 165 1.11 -1.94 -21.11
N VAL A 166 2.31 -1.58 -20.63
CA VAL A 166 3.34 -0.97 -21.47
C VAL A 166 4.52 -1.90 -21.55
N SER A 167 4.96 -2.22 -22.77
CA SER A 167 6.23 -2.89 -23.02
C SER A 167 7.27 -1.92 -23.54
N TYR A 168 8.52 -2.22 -23.23
CA TYR A 168 9.71 -1.53 -23.71
C TYR A 168 10.60 -2.54 -24.43
N ALA A 169 11.19 -2.13 -25.55
CA ALA A 169 12.19 -2.92 -26.26
C ALA A 169 13.23 -2.01 -26.93
N SER A 170 14.50 -2.41 -26.84
CA SER A 170 15.65 -1.82 -27.53
C SER A 170 16.51 -2.93 -28.14
N SER A 171 17.69 -2.58 -28.66
CA SER A 171 18.66 -3.57 -29.13
C SER A 171 19.26 -4.45 -28.02
N SER A 172 19.24 -3.99 -26.76
CA SER A 172 19.88 -4.67 -25.63
C SER A 172 18.97 -4.98 -24.45
N SER A 173 17.78 -4.39 -24.38
CA SER A 173 16.89 -4.51 -23.22
C SER A 173 15.42 -4.68 -23.65
N ALA A 174 14.66 -5.43 -22.86
CA ALA A 174 13.22 -5.55 -23.02
C ALA A 174 12.52 -5.72 -21.68
N GLY A 175 11.27 -5.31 -21.59
CA GLY A 175 10.49 -5.43 -20.37
C GLY A 175 9.02 -5.13 -20.58
N THR A 176 8.19 -5.48 -19.61
CA THR A 176 6.75 -5.24 -19.62
C THR A 176 6.32 -4.78 -18.23
N SER A 177 5.41 -3.80 -18.18
CA SER A 177 4.87 -3.29 -16.93
C SER A 177 3.88 -4.27 -16.31
N THR A 178 3.58 -4.07 -15.04
CA THR A 178 2.33 -4.60 -14.47
C THR A 178 1.13 -3.94 -15.12
N GLU A 179 -0.03 -4.57 -14.98
CA GLU A 179 -1.32 -4.03 -15.40
C GLU A 179 -1.71 -2.81 -14.55
N VAL A 180 -2.22 -1.76 -15.21
CA VAL A 180 -2.78 -0.56 -14.56
C VAL A 180 -4.16 -0.27 -15.13
N GLU A 181 -5.11 0.06 -14.27
CA GLU A 181 -6.46 0.43 -14.68
C GLU A 181 -6.55 1.92 -15.08
N ALA A 182 -7.26 2.20 -16.17
CA ALA A 182 -7.60 3.54 -16.63
C ALA A 182 -9.11 3.68 -16.85
N GLU A 183 -9.72 4.71 -16.29
CA GLU A 183 -11.15 5.01 -16.45
C GLU A 183 -11.38 5.97 -17.63
N LEU A 184 -12.29 5.62 -18.55
CA LEU A 184 -12.63 6.38 -19.77
C LEU A 184 -14.07 6.91 -19.82
#